data_AF-A0A7C5WVD1-F1
#
_entry.id   AF-A0A7C5WVD1-F1
#
_cell.length_a   1.000
_cell.length_b   1.000
_cell.length_c   1.000
_cell.angle_alpha   90.00
_cell.angle_beta   90.00
_cell.angle_gamma   90.00
#
_symmetry.space_group_name_H-M   'P 1'
#
loop_
_entity.id
_entity.type
_entity.pdbx_description
1 polymer ?
#
loop_
_entity_poly.entity_id
_entity_poly.type
_entity_poly.pdbx_seq_one_letter_code
_entity_poly.pdbx_strand_id
1 'polypeptide(L)'
;MPDDAFMKPACYRRFLFLLPAMVLLAGSITLPTVHADDTAFHRLPGRDAAMVAREHAIKKREREQWPQEVMLRGITPKLDRFFANLQAAAASPAMPVAEASAALYHPAFTGTPAPQPGNVRVDVQEANGVRLQSFVTGAEQVVPAAAFKRAWAGYVAGYRRINRTEYQISSISASLKPAVSATLRVHFRLTGETASERREDQGTFEVVFYREPDSSAWRMHDFRLEHLDRVTGSAQFSDDSAQFGEHESPAAASHFVAYFSQGISLADFDNDGDLDLFFPQRDAPAIAYRNDGSGQFEEATAALGLEGLTGVRSAYFFDWDNDDDLDLLVLSAQRLFLFERRKKGFVDVSAASGFDRLQTSGLIGAAVADFNRDGLLDFYVCNYGDPNNGPGLDYFDSRKGFINKLFQNAGGGKFTDATDAAGLGADNRRWTFAALWLDYDRDGEMDLYVVNDYGPNQLFHNTGDGHFEEVAASVGAQDYGNGMGASWADYNNDGYLDLYVSNMHSEAGWRVLNSPDYRGSRQQR
;
A
#
# COMPACT_ATOMS: atom_id res chain seq x y z
N MET A 1 40.77 0.86 -38.74
CA MET A 1 41.42 -0.31 -38.13
C MET A 1 40.54 -0.72 -36.96
N PRO A 2 39.84 -1.86 -37.07
CA PRO A 2 38.87 -2.40 -36.12
C PRO A 2 39.59 -3.44 -35.20
N ASP A 3 39.02 -4.11 -34.19
CA ASP A 3 37.96 -5.12 -34.24
C ASP A 3 37.58 -5.60 -32.82
N ASP A 4 36.42 -6.26 -32.77
CA ASP A 4 35.71 -6.96 -31.70
C ASP A 4 36.45 -8.11 -30.96
N ALA A 5 35.83 -8.53 -29.83
CA ALA A 5 35.34 -9.90 -29.57
C ALA A 5 35.85 -10.64 -28.30
N PHE A 6 34.87 -10.95 -27.43
CA PHE A 6 34.57 -12.25 -26.79
C PHE A 6 35.70 -13.15 -26.24
N MET A 7 35.57 -13.56 -24.96
CA MET A 7 35.39 -14.98 -24.54
C MET A 7 35.11 -15.14 -23.03
N LYS A 8 34.02 -15.87 -22.69
CA LYS A 8 33.87 -16.75 -21.49
C LYS A 8 34.35 -18.18 -21.89
N PRO A 9 34.28 -19.27 -21.08
CA PRO A 9 34.27 -19.50 -19.60
C PRO A 9 35.26 -20.64 -19.16
N ALA A 10 35.37 -20.98 -17.86
CA ALA A 10 35.22 -22.35 -17.30
C ALA A 10 35.89 -22.61 -15.92
N CYS A 11 35.08 -23.19 -15.01
CA CYS A 11 35.33 -24.27 -14.03
C CYS A 11 36.72 -24.50 -13.38
N TYR A 12 36.76 -24.72 -12.06
CA TYR A 12 37.21 -26.00 -11.44
C TYR A 12 36.89 -26.10 -9.92
N ARG A 13 36.71 -27.35 -9.45
CA ARG A 13 36.27 -27.83 -8.12
C ARG A 13 37.43 -28.06 -7.12
N ARG A 14 37.11 -27.87 -5.82
CA ARG A 14 37.48 -28.62 -4.56
C ARG A 14 38.88 -29.25 -4.39
N PHE A 15 39.48 -29.09 -3.19
CA PHE A 15 39.67 -30.17 -2.19
C PHE A 15 40.09 -29.66 -0.77
N LEU A 16 39.72 -30.48 0.23
CA LEU A 16 39.80 -30.38 1.71
C LEU A 16 41.22 -30.35 2.35
N PHE A 17 41.34 -29.94 3.63
CA PHE A 17 41.66 -30.84 4.77
C PHE A 17 41.66 -30.21 6.20
N LEU A 18 41.04 -30.96 7.14
CA LEU A 18 41.31 -31.26 8.58
C LEU A 18 41.35 -30.22 9.73
N LEU A 19 40.53 -30.51 10.75
CA LEU A 19 40.58 -30.10 12.17
C LEU A 19 41.64 -30.89 12.99
N PRO A 20 42.05 -30.42 14.18
CA PRO A 20 41.60 -31.05 15.43
C PRO A 20 41.38 -30.10 16.65
N ALA A 21 40.90 -30.71 17.75
CA ALA A 21 40.18 -30.19 18.93
C ALA A 21 41.01 -29.76 20.17
N MET A 22 40.37 -29.04 21.14
CA MET A 22 40.37 -29.21 22.63
C MET A 22 39.82 -27.93 23.33
N VAL A 23 38.74 -27.92 24.16
CA VAL A 23 38.50 -28.32 25.58
C VAL A 23 38.78 -27.22 26.66
N LEU A 24 37.67 -26.78 27.29
CA LEU A 24 37.36 -26.31 28.68
C LEU A 24 37.94 -25.03 29.37
N LEU A 25 36.96 -24.20 29.77
CA LEU A 25 36.67 -23.55 31.09
C LEU A 25 37.34 -22.23 31.56
N ALA A 26 36.42 -21.39 32.07
CA ALA A 26 36.51 -20.41 33.18
C ALA A 26 36.82 -18.93 32.88
N GLY A 27 35.76 -18.12 32.92
CA GLY A 27 35.66 -17.01 33.87
C GLY A 27 36.16 -15.62 33.46
N SER A 28 35.24 -14.66 33.64
CA SER A 28 35.45 -13.21 33.85
C SER A 28 35.30 -12.32 32.62
N ILE A 29 34.44 -11.32 32.81
CA ILE A 29 33.97 -10.31 31.87
C ILE A 29 35.06 -9.25 31.66
N THR A 30 35.35 -8.93 30.40
CA THR A 30 35.86 -7.62 29.98
C THR A 30 35.34 -7.29 28.58
N LEU A 31 34.86 -6.05 28.41
CA LEU A 31 34.18 -5.47 27.26
C LEU A 31 34.91 -5.70 25.91
N PRO A 32 34.21 -5.92 24.77
CA PRO A 32 34.87 -5.92 23.49
C PRO A 32 35.05 -4.49 22.95
N THR A 33 36.31 -4.14 22.79
CA THR A 33 36.86 -3.24 21.78
C THR A 33 36.34 -3.58 20.39
N VAL A 34 35.88 -2.57 19.67
CA VAL A 34 35.52 -2.63 18.24
C VAL A 34 36.79 -2.44 17.42
N HIS A 35 37.13 -3.42 16.59
CA HIS A 35 37.95 -3.20 15.39
C HIS A 35 37.34 -3.95 14.21
N ALA A 36 37.37 -3.25 13.07
CA ALA A 36 36.78 -3.59 11.80
C ALA A 36 37.32 -4.90 11.20
N ASP A 37 36.43 -5.85 10.99
CA ASP A 37 36.30 -6.69 9.80
C ASP A 37 35.26 -7.78 10.11
N ASP A 38 33.98 -7.48 9.88
CA ASP A 38 32.92 -8.49 9.82
C ASP A 38 31.81 -8.03 8.86
N THR A 39 32.04 -8.26 7.56
CA THR A 39 30.94 -8.51 6.63
C THR A 39 30.28 -9.83 7.01
N ALA A 40 29.39 -9.80 7.99
CA ALA A 40 28.52 -10.93 8.31
C ALA A 40 27.40 -11.00 7.27
N PHE A 41 27.58 -11.83 6.25
CA PHE A 41 26.45 -12.41 5.53
C PHE A 41 25.61 -13.17 6.56
N HIS A 42 24.50 -12.59 7.00
CA HIS A 42 23.48 -13.35 7.72
C HIS A 42 23.00 -14.48 6.82
N ARG A 43 23.46 -15.71 7.11
CA ARG A 43 22.76 -16.92 6.68
C ARG A 43 21.36 -16.84 7.25
N LEU A 44 20.38 -16.69 6.36
CA LEU A 44 18.98 -17.01 6.62
C LEU A 44 18.92 -18.32 7.42
N PRO A 45 18.16 -18.41 8.53
CA PRO A 45 17.90 -19.72 9.12
C PRO A 45 17.24 -20.55 8.03
N GLY A 46 17.90 -21.66 7.68
CA GLY A 46 17.39 -22.60 6.69
C GLY A 46 15.95 -22.96 7.03
N ARG A 47 15.07 -22.92 6.03
CA ARG A 47 13.67 -23.32 6.14
C ARG A 47 13.57 -24.65 6.90
N ASP A 48 13.21 -24.60 8.18
CA ASP A 48 13.09 -25.81 9.00
C ASP A 48 11.86 -26.60 8.54
N ALA A 49 12.02 -27.91 8.41
CA ALA A 49 10.96 -28.86 8.08
C ALA A 49 9.76 -28.73 9.03
N ALA A 50 9.96 -28.31 10.28
CA ALA A 50 8.88 -28.05 11.23
C ALA A 50 7.98 -26.85 10.83
N MET A 51 8.57 -25.78 10.28
CA MET A 51 7.84 -24.62 9.77
C MET A 51 7.09 -24.97 8.48
N VAL A 52 7.73 -25.72 7.57
CA VAL A 52 7.10 -26.23 6.34
C VAL A 52 5.96 -27.21 6.65
N ALA A 53 6.10 -28.03 7.69
CA ALA A 53 5.06 -28.94 8.16
C ALA A 53 3.89 -28.19 8.82
N ARG A 54 4.16 -27.13 9.60
CA ARG A 54 3.12 -26.24 10.14
C ARG A 54 2.37 -25.50 9.03
N GLU A 55 3.08 -24.93 8.06
CA GLU A 55 2.45 -24.33 6.87
C GLU A 55 1.63 -25.36 6.08
N HIS A 56 2.14 -26.57 5.88
CA HIS A 56 1.38 -27.62 5.20
C HIS A 56 0.13 -28.03 5.99
N ALA A 57 0.22 -28.09 7.33
CA ALA A 57 -0.93 -28.40 8.18
C ALA A 57 -1.96 -27.26 8.20
N ILE A 58 -1.51 -26.00 8.16
CA ILE A 58 -2.35 -24.80 8.02
C ILE A 58 -3.02 -24.80 6.65
N LYS A 59 -2.26 -24.93 5.56
CA LYS A 59 -2.76 -25.02 4.18
C LYS A 59 -3.68 -26.23 3.98
N LYS A 60 -3.48 -27.32 4.71
CA LYS A 60 -4.37 -28.49 4.69
C LYS A 60 -5.67 -28.23 5.45
N ARG A 61 -5.61 -27.64 6.64
CA ARG A 61 -6.82 -27.19 7.38
C ARG A 61 -7.60 -26.13 6.61
N GLU A 62 -6.93 -25.19 5.96
CA GLU A 62 -7.55 -24.17 5.11
C GLU A 62 -8.25 -24.81 3.91
N ARG A 63 -7.62 -25.78 3.23
CA ARG A 63 -8.27 -26.55 2.14
C ARG A 63 -9.50 -27.35 2.60
N GLU A 64 -9.51 -27.81 3.85
CA GLU A 64 -10.61 -28.56 4.43
C GLU A 64 -11.71 -27.64 5.01
N GLN A 65 -11.37 -26.42 5.44
CA GLN A 65 -12.29 -25.41 5.99
C GLN A 65 -12.87 -24.46 4.93
N TRP A 66 -12.16 -24.20 3.84
CA TRP A 66 -12.51 -23.21 2.81
C TRP A 66 -12.63 -23.85 1.43
N PRO A 67 -13.69 -24.64 1.17
CA PRO A 67 -13.91 -25.30 -0.12
C PRO A 67 -13.92 -24.32 -1.31
N GLN A 68 -14.29 -23.07 -1.07
CA GLN A 68 -14.28 -21.99 -2.06
C GLN A 68 -12.89 -21.71 -2.63
N GLU A 69 -11.82 -21.68 -1.81
CA GLU A 69 -10.45 -21.43 -2.30
C GLU A 69 -9.95 -22.55 -3.22
N VAL A 70 -10.32 -23.79 -2.93
CA VAL A 70 -9.99 -24.94 -3.76
C VAL A 70 -10.72 -24.87 -5.11
N MET A 71 -11.97 -24.42 -5.11
CA MET A 71 -12.74 -24.20 -6.34
C MET A 71 -12.13 -23.08 -7.19
N LEU A 72 -11.74 -21.97 -6.56
CA LEU A 72 -11.13 -20.82 -7.24
C LEU A 72 -9.90 -21.23 -8.05
N ARG A 73 -9.02 -22.11 -7.53
CA ARG A 73 -7.85 -22.62 -8.29
C ARG A 73 -8.20 -23.25 -9.64
N GLY A 74 -9.39 -23.85 -9.76
CA GLY A 74 -9.87 -24.43 -11.02
C GLY A 74 -10.62 -23.45 -11.92
N ILE A 75 -11.14 -22.36 -11.36
CA ILE A 75 -11.98 -21.37 -12.03
C ILE A 75 -11.17 -20.17 -12.51
N THR A 76 -10.19 -19.69 -11.74
CA THR A 76 -9.33 -18.54 -12.09
C THR A 76 -8.71 -18.67 -13.49
N PRO A 77 -8.13 -19.82 -13.89
CA PRO A 77 -7.60 -19.97 -15.26
C PRO A 77 -8.66 -19.84 -16.36
N LYS A 78 -9.94 -20.05 -16.04
CA LYS A 78 -11.06 -19.87 -16.98
C LYS A 78 -11.44 -18.40 -17.12
N LEU A 79 -11.41 -17.64 -16.03
CA LEU A 79 -11.59 -16.18 -16.07
C LEU A 79 -10.41 -15.50 -16.77
N ASP A 80 -9.17 -15.90 -16.47
CA ASP A 80 -7.96 -15.42 -17.20
C ASP A 80 -8.11 -15.63 -18.70
N ARG A 81 -8.58 -16.82 -19.10
CA ARG A 81 -8.82 -17.14 -20.50
C ARG A 81 -9.95 -16.30 -21.11
N PHE A 82 -11.01 -16.01 -20.36
CA PHE A 82 -12.10 -15.15 -20.81
C PHE A 82 -11.60 -13.73 -21.12
N PHE A 83 -10.86 -13.09 -20.20
CA PHE A 83 -10.32 -11.74 -20.40
C PHE A 83 -9.22 -11.68 -21.47
N ALA A 84 -8.36 -12.70 -21.55
CA ALA A 84 -7.39 -12.81 -22.63
C ALA A 84 -8.06 -12.89 -24.01
N ASN A 85 -9.20 -13.58 -24.12
CA ASN A 85 -9.97 -13.62 -25.36
C ASN A 85 -10.58 -12.26 -25.71
N LEU A 86 -11.05 -11.48 -24.73
CA LEU A 86 -11.55 -10.11 -24.95
C LEU A 86 -10.43 -9.20 -25.47
N GLN A 87 -9.25 -9.26 -24.84
CA GLN A 87 -8.09 -8.48 -25.27
C GLN A 87 -7.65 -8.85 -26.70
N ALA A 88 -7.61 -10.14 -27.03
CA ALA A 88 -7.27 -10.62 -28.37
C ALA A 88 -8.31 -10.19 -29.43
N ALA A 89 -9.61 -10.23 -29.09
CA ALA A 89 -10.68 -9.82 -30.00
C ALA A 89 -10.64 -8.33 -30.34
N ALA A 90 -10.15 -7.47 -29.43
CA ALA A 90 -9.92 -6.06 -29.72
C ALA A 90 -8.79 -5.85 -30.76
N ALA A 91 -7.72 -6.66 -30.70
CA ALA A 91 -6.58 -6.54 -31.60
C ALA A 91 -6.84 -7.13 -33.01
N SER A 92 -7.67 -8.16 -33.12
CA SER A 92 -8.03 -8.79 -34.39
C SER A 92 -9.49 -9.23 -34.41
N PRO A 93 -10.41 -8.39 -34.92
CA PRO A 93 -11.84 -8.69 -34.98
C PRO A 93 -12.18 -9.92 -35.85
N ALA A 94 -11.27 -10.29 -36.75
CA ALA A 94 -11.40 -11.43 -37.66
C ALA A 94 -10.92 -12.76 -37.08
N MET A 95 -10.29 -12.78 -35.88
CA MET A 95 -9.98 -14.05 -35.24
C MET A 95 -11.28 -14.77 -34.87
N PRO A 96 -11.47 -16.02 -35.30
CA PRO A 96 -12.58 -16.81 -34.81
C PRO A 96 -12.35 -17.03 -33.31
N VAL A 97 -13.20 -16.47 -32.46
CA VAL A 97 -13.40 -16.92 -31.05
C VAL A 97 -13.89 -18.40 -31.01
N ALA A 98 -13.83 -19.12 -32.13
CA ALA A 98 -14.50 -20.37 -32.41
C ALA A 98 -13.70 -21.61 -31.99
N GLU A 99 -12.35 -21.62 -32.06
CA GLU A 99 -11.60 -22.87 -31.80
C GLU A 99 -10.89 -22.93 -30.45
N ALA A 100 -10.57 -21.79 -29.84
CA ALA A 100 -9.91 -21.76 -28.52
C ALA A 100 -10.87 -21.79 -27.30
N SER A 101 -12.20 -21.90 -27.54
CA SER A 101 -13.25 -21.66 -26.54
C SER A 101 -14.13 -22.87 -26.17
N ALA A 102 -13.99 -24.02 -26.85
CA ALA A 102 -14.82 -25.20 -26.57
C ALA A 102 -14.64 -25.77 -25.15
N ALA A 103 -13.54 -25.46 -24.48
CA ALA A 103 -13.24 -25.89 -23.11
C ALA A 103 -13.61 -24.86 -22.02
N LEU A 104 -14.09 -23.67 -22.41
CA LEU A 104 -14.46 -22.60 -21.48
C LEU A 104 -15.97 -22.62 -21.17
N TYR A 105 -16.80 -22.78 -22.20
CA TYR A 105 -18.25 -22.72 -22.06
C TYR A 105 -18.85 -24.12 -21.93
N HIS A 106 -19.85 -24.26 -21.07
CA HIS A 106 -20.70 -25.45 -21.00
C HIS A 106 -21.59 -25.52 -22.26
N PRO A 107 -21.94 -26.71 -22.78
CA PRO A 107 -22.81 -26.83 -23.95
C PRO A 107 -24.16 -26.12 -23.81
N ALA A 108 -24.71 -26.09 -22.59
CA ALA A 108 -25.94 -25.38 -22.26
C ALA A 108 -25.75 -23.90 -21.85
N PHE A 109 -24.59 -23.31 -22.14
CA PHE A 109 -24.27 -21.95 -21.67
C PHE A 109 -25.26 -20.90 -22.16
N THR A 110 -25.66 -20.00 -21.26
CA THR A 110 -26.39 -18.77 -21.57
C THR A 110 -25.70 -17.55 -20.96
N GLY A 111 -25.68 -16.43 -21.67
CA GLY A 111 -25.04 -15.21 -21.18
C GLY A 111 -25.75 -13.94 -21.60
N THR A 112 -25.67 -12.90 -20.77
CA THR A 112 -26.08 -11.54 -21.16
C THR A 112 -25.14 -11.03 -22.27
N PRO A 113 -25.66 -10.65 -23.45
CA PRO A 113 -24.82 -10.05 -24.49
C PRO A 113 -24.30 -8.68 -24.02
N ALA A 114 -23.12 -8.27 -24.49
CA ALA A 114 -22.60 -6.93 -24.17
C ALA A 114 -23.57 -5.83 -24.63
N PRO A 115 -23.87 -4.83 -23.78
CA PRO A 115 -24.78 -3.75 -24.13
C PRO A 115 -24.15 -2.83 -25.18
N GLN A 116 -24.99 -2.30 -26.05
CA GLN A 116 -24.64 -1.37 -27.12
C GLN A 116 -25.58 -0.16 -27.03
N PRO A 117 -25.15 1.07 -27.39
CA PRO A 117 -26.01 2.24 -27.33
C PRO A 117 -27.34 2.14 -28.11
N GLY A 118 -27.43 1.19 -29.06
CA GLY A 118 -28.64 0.94 -29.84
C GLY A 118 -29.56 -0.17 -29.33
N ASN A 119 -29.18 -0.95 -28.31
CA ASN A 119 -29.98 -2.08 -27.81
C ASN A 119 -30.37 -1.97 -26.33
N VAL A 120 -29.78 -1.05 -25.58
CA VAL A 120 -30.14 -0.72 -24.20
C VAL A 120 -30.21 0.79 -24.00
N ARG A 121 -30.90 1.21 -22.94
CA ARG A 121 -30.83 2.60 -22.49
C ARG A 121 -29.41 2.88 -21.97
N VAL A 122 -28.88 4.04 -22.32
CA VAL A 122 -27.59 4.55 -21.85
C VAL A 122 -27.81 5.91 -21.22
N ASP A 123 -27.50 6.03 -19.94
CA ASP A 123 -27.48 7.32 -19.26
C ASP A 123 -26.08 7.93 -19.44
N VAL A 124 -26.02 9.19 -19.89
CA VAL A 124 -24.76 9.86 -20.27
C VAL A 124 -24.56 11.08 -19.40
N GLN A 125 -23.36 11.21 -18.84
CA GLN A 125 -22.89 12.39 -18.13
C GLN A 125 -21.57 12.84 -18.75
N GLU A 126 -21.36 14.15 -18.88
CA GLU A 126 -20.15 14.71 -19.46
C GLU A 126 -19.70 15.94 -18.65
N ALA A 127 -18.46 15.92 -18.19
CA ALA A 127 -17.84 17.01 -17.45
C ALA A 127 -16.32 17.00 -17.69
N ASN A 128 -15.71 18.19 -17.82
CA ASN A 128 -14.26 18.36 -17.96
C ASN A 128 -13.61 17.49 -19.06
N GLY A 129 -14.29 17.30 -20.20
CA GLY A 129 -13.78 16.48 -21.31
C GLY A 129 -13.76 14.97 -21.02
N VAL A 130 -14.46 14.53 -19.97
CA VAL A 130 -14.69 13.13 -19.63
C VAL A 130 -16.17 12.81 -19.80
N ARG A 131 -16.47 11.75 -20.55
CA ARG A 131 -17.82 11.24 -20.78
C ARG A 131 -18.00 9.91 -20.07
N LEU A 132 -18.96 9.85 -19.16
CA LEU A 132 -19.45 8.63 -18.52
C LEU A 132 -20.73 8.16 -19.21
N GLN A 133 -20.77 6.90 -19.61
CA GLN A 133 -21.93 6.23 -20.19
C GLN A 133 -22.28 5.00 -19.34
N SER A 134 -23.42 5.06 -18.66
CA SER A 134 -23.94 3.95 -17.85
C SER A 134 -24.96 3.15 -18.63
N PHE A 135 -24.66 1.88 -18.90
CA PHE A 135 -25.52 1.00 -19.67
C PHE A 135 -26.52 0.31 -18.75
N VAL A 136 -27.80 0.60 -18.93
CA VAL A 136 -28.88 -0.03 -18.15
C VAL A 136 -29.14 -1.43 -18.72
N THR A 137 -28.49 -2.44 -18.16
CA THR A 137 -28.60 -3.83 -18.60
C THR A 137 -29.89 -4.46 -18.06
N GLY A 138 -30.80 -4.86 -18.96
CA GLY A 138 -31.98 -5.62 -18.57
C GLY A 138 -31.59 -7.05 -18.19
N ALA A 139 -31.84 -7.45 -16.94
CA ALA A 139 -31.43 -8.74 -16.37
C ALA A 139 -31.96 -9.99 -17.11
N GLU A 140 -32.90 -9.84 -18.04
CA GLU A 140 -33.62 -10.96 -18.66
C GLU A 140 -33.13 -11.37 -20.05
N GLN A 141 -32.36 -10.53 -20.76
CA GLN A 141 -31.94 -10.90 -22.12
C GLN A 141 -30.69 -11.79 -22.09
N VAL A 142 -30.88 -13.08 -22.33
CA VAL A 142 -29.82 -14.09 -22.34
C VAL A 142 -29.73 -14.74 -23.71
N VAL A 143 -28.51 -14.98 -24.19
CA VAL A 143 -28.27 -15.56 -25.50
C VAL A 143 -27.34 -16.79 -25.42
N PRO A 144 -27.43 -17.73 -26.38
CA PRO A 144 -26.51 -18.87 -26.43
C PRO A 144 -25.06 -18.45 -26.66
N ALA A 145 -24.12 -19.33 -26.34
CA ALA A 145 -22.67 -19.09 -26.39
C ALA A 145 -22.17 -18.41 -27.69
N ALA A 146 -22.68 -18.82 -28.86
CA ALA A 146 -22.26 -18.26 -30.13
C ALA A 146 -22.65 -16.77 -30.28
N ALA A 147 -23.86 -16.40 -29.87
CA ALA A 147 -24.33 -15.02 -29.92
C ALA A 147 -23.67 -14.16 -28.84
N PHE A 148 -23.48 -14.71 -27.64
CA PHE A 148 -22.75 -14.07 -26.54
C PHE A 148 -21.33 -13.67 -26.98
N LYS A 149 -20.57 -14.64 -27.53
CA LYS A 149 -19.21 -14.40 -28.01
C LYS A 149 -19.14 -13.32 -29.08
N ARG A 150 -20.08 -13.31 -30.03
CA ARG A 150 -20.14 -12.28 -31.07
C ARG A 150 -20.45 -10.90 -30.51
N ALA A 151 -21.38 -10.80 -29.57
CA ALA A 151 -21.75 -9.52 -28.95
C ALA A 151 -20.56 -8.90 -28.19
N TRP A 152 -19.87 -9.70 -27.37
CA TRP A 152 -18.70 -9.25 -26.62
C TRP A 152 -17.50 -8.94 -27.52
N ALA A 153 -17.25 -9.76 -28.56
CA ALA A 153 -16.21 -9.45 -29.56
C ALA A 153 -16.49 -8.13 -30.29
N GLY A 154 -17.74 -7.89 -30.71
CA GLY A 154 -18.15 -6.63 -31.33
C GLY A 154 -18.05 -5.43 -30.38
N TYR A 155 -18.31 -5.64 -29.09
CA TYR A 155 -18.19 -4.60 -28.07
C TYR A 155 -16.74 -4.14 -27.88
N VAL A 156 -15.80 -5.09 -27.78
CA VAL A 156 -14.36 -4.78 -27.61
C VAL A 156 -13.69 -4.36 -28.91
N ALA A 157 -14.27 -4.64 -30.07
CA ALA A 157 -13.80 -4.09 -31.35
C ALA A 157 -13.88 -2.56 -31.45
N GLY A 158 -14.61 -1.90 -30.53
CA GLY A 158 -14.58 -0.44 -30.39
C GLY A 158 -13.29 0.10 -29.76
N TYR A 159 -12.42 -0.77 -29.23
CA TYR A 159 -11.05 -0.42 -28.87
C TYR A 159 -10.15 -0.54 -30.09
N ARG A 160 -9.23 0.40 -30.25
CA ARG A 160 -8.04 0.23 -31.10
C ARG A 160 -7.06 -0.77 -30.47
N ARG A 161 -6.90 -0.68 -29.14
CA ARG A 161 -6.09 -1.59 -28.33
C ARG A 161 -6.60 -1.60 -26.89
N ILE A 162 -6.63 -2.77 -26.28
CA ILE A 162 -6.80 -2.92 -24.83
C ILE A 162 -5.41 -3.07 -24.21
N ASN A 163 -5.03 -2.10 -23.39
CA ASN A 163 -3.73 -2.02 -22.74
C ASN A 163 -3.71 -2.90 -21.48
N ARG A 164 -4.85 -2.95 -20.76
CA ARG A 164 -4.99 -3.69 -19.51
C ARG A 164 -6.36 -4.36 -19.43
N THR A 165 -6.38 -5.59 -18.93
CA THR A 165 -7.59 -6.27 -18.49
C THR A 165 -7.42 -6.67 -17.04
N GLU A 166 -8.37 -6.30 -16.20
CA GLU A 166 -8.36 -6.58 -14.77
C GLU A 166 -9.72 -7.16 -14.37
N TYR A 167 -9.71 -8.06 -13.41
CA TYR A 167 -10.93 -8.53 -12.78
C TYR A 167 -10.69 -8.90 -11.32
N GLN A 168 -11.75 -8.82 -10.52
CA GLN A 168 -11.76 -9.14 -9.11
C GLN A 168 -12.99 -9.98 -8.79
N ILE A 169 -12.81 -11.07 -8.04
CA ILE A 169 -13.92 -11.90 -7.55
C ILE A 169 -14.37 -11.34 -6.20
N SER A 170 -15.49 -10.63 -6.16
CA SER A 170 -16.01 -10.02 -4.92
C SER A 170 -16.81 -10.97 -4.06
N SER A 171 -17.37 -12.03 -4.64
CA SER A 171 -18.03 -13.09 -3.87
C SER A 171 -17.94 -14.44 -4.56
N ILE A 172 -18.04 -15.50 -3.77
CA ILE A 172 -18.18 -16.88 -4.25
C ILE A 172 -19.14 -17.63 -3.34
N SER A 173 -20.10 -18.32 -3.94
CA SER A 173 -20.92 -19.32 -3.29
C SER A 173 -20.74 -20.65 -4.00
N ALA A 174 -20.79 -21.75 -3.24
CA ALA A 174 -20.50 -23.08 -3.74
C ALA A 174 -21.68 -24.01 -3.47
N SER A 175 -22.07 -24.81 -4.46
CA SER A 175 -23.00 -25.92 -4.30
C SER A 175 -22.29 -27.24 -4.58
N LEU A 176 -22.47 -28.23 -3.71
CA LEU A 176 -21.84 -29.55 -3.82
C LEU A 176 -22.83 -30.65 -4.25
N LYS A 177 -24.13 -30.35 -4.32
CA LYS A 177 -25.20 -31.31 -4.66
C LYS A 177 -26.34 -30.56 -5.38
N PRO A 178 -26.98 -31.15 -6.42
CA PRO A 178 -26.72 -32.45 -7.04
C PRO A 178 -25.51 -32.46 -8.01
N ALA A 179 -24.98 -31.30 -8.38
CA ALA A 179 -23.74 -31.13 -9.14
C ALA A 179 -22.83 -30.12 -8.43
N VAL A 180 -21.51 -30.23 -8.64
CA VAL A 180 -20.54 -29.28 -8.08
C VAL A 180 -20.53 -28.02 -8.93
N SER A 181 -20.98 -26.90 -8.35
CA SER A 181 -21.00 -25.59 -9.00
C SER A 181 -20.49 -24.49 -8.07
N ALA A 182 -20.08 -23.38 -8.69
CA ALA A 182 -19.70 -22.16 -8.00
C ALA A 182 -20.34 -20.97 -8.71
N THR A 183 -21.01 -20.11 -7.94
CA THR A 183 -21.52 -18.82 -8.41
C THR A 183 -20.63 -17.73 -7.88
N LEU A 184 -20.07 -16.92 -8.79
CA LEU A 184 -19.13 -15.85 -8.48
C LEU A 184 -19.73 -14.51 -8.90
N ARG A 185 -19.52 -13.48 -8.09
CA ARG A 185 -19.68 -12.09 -8.53
C ARG A 185 -18.31 -11.53 -8.88
N VAL A 186 -18.18 -10.97 -10.06
CA VAL A 186 -16.89 -10.53 -10.62
C VAL A 186 -17.01 -9.08 -11.09
N HIS A 187 -16.17 -8.21 -10.52
CA HIS A 187 -15.91 -6.87 -11.04
C HIS A 187 -14.82 -6.95 -12.10
N PHE A 188 -14.92 -6.15 -13.14
CA PHE A 188 -13.89 -6.10 -14.17
C PHE A 188 -13.65 -4.68 -14.67
N ARG A 189 -12.45 -4.48 -15.21
CA ARG A 189 -12.02 -3.26 -15.88
C ARG A 189 -11.26 -3.60 -17.16
N LEU A 190 -11.59 -2.90 -18.24
CA LEU A 190 -10.90 -2.93 -19.52
C LEU A 190 -10.39 -1.51 -19.82
N THR A 191 -9.08 -1.30 -19.81
CA THR A 191 -8.49 0.02 -20.06
C THR A 191 -7.70 -0.01 -21.36
N GLY A 192 -7.93 0.98 -22.22
CA GLY A 192 -7.29 1.04 -23.52
C GLY A 192 -7.55 2.34 -24.26
N GLU A 193 -7.36 2.27 -25.57
CA GLU A 193 -7.46 3.39 -26.48
C GLU A 193 -8.46 3.06 -27.59
N THR A 194 -9.21 4.07 -28.01
CA THR A 194 -10.02 4.05 -29.23
C THR A 194 -9.24 4.70 -30.38
N ALA A 195 -9.92 5.06 -31.48
CA ALA A 195 -9.28 5.82 -32.54
C ALA A 195 -8.92 7.26 -32.13
N SER A 196 -9.65 7.85 -31.18
CA SER A 196 -9.56 9.28 -30.83
C SER A 196 -9.39 9.59 -29.34
N GLU A 197 -9.76 8.66 -28.46
CA GLU A 197 -9.85 8.89 -27.01
C GLU A 197 -9.32 7.69 -26.22
N ARG A 198 -8.96 7.91 -24.95
CA ARG A 198 -8.83 6.81 -23.98
C ARG A 198 -10.23 6.30 -23.64
N ARG A 199 -10.32 4.99 -23.37
CA ARG A 199 -11.56 4.34 -22.96
C ARG A 199 -11.27 3.37 -21.82
N GLU A 200 -12.10 3.47 -20.79
CA GLU A 200 -12.19 2.50 -19.71
C GLU A 200 -13.63 1.98 -19.67
N ASP A 201 -13.79 0.66 -19.71
CA ASP A 201 -15.07 0.02 -19.42
C ASP A 201 -14.94 -0.74 -18.10
N GLN A 202 -15.83 -0.49 -17.16
CA GLN A 202 -15.89 -1.19 -15.89
C GLN A 202 -17.28 -1.77 -15.66
N GLY A 203 -17.36 -2.95 -15.09
CA GLY A 203 -18.66 -3.56 -14.84
C GLY A 203 -18.62 -4.69 -13.84
N THR A 204 -19.80 -5.19 -13.52
CA THR A 204 -19.99 -6.33 -12.62
C THR A 204 -20.85 -7.38 -13.28
N PHE A 205 -20.46 -8.64 -13.17
CA PHE A 205 -21.29 -9.75 -13.60
C PHE A 205 -21.31 -10.88 -12.56
N GLU A 206 -22.43 -11.58 -12.51
CA GLU A 206 -22.52 -12.88 -11.87
C GLU A 206 -22.20 -13.97 -12.89
N VAL A 207 -21.42 -14.97 -12.49
CA VAL A 207 -21.07 -16.12 -13.33
C VAL A 207 -21.20 -17.42 -12.57
N VAL A 208 -21.85 -18.40 -13.19
CA VAL A 208 -21.95 -19.76 -12.65
C VAL A 208 -21.01 -20.68 -13.40
N PHE A 209 -20.13 -21.35 -12.68
CA PHE A 209 -19.30 -22.44 -13.19
C PHE A 209 -19.79 -23.79 -12.68
N TYR A 210 -19.80 -24.78 -13.56
CA TYR A 210 -20.02 -26.18 -13.20
C TYR A 210 -18.74 -26.98 -13.38
N ARG A 211 -18.51 -27.92 -12.46
CA ARG A 211 -17.44 -28.90 -12.58
C ARG A 211 -17.98 -30.19 -13.18
N GLU A 212 -17.43 -30.56 -14.32
CA GLU A 212 -17.78 -31.81 -15.01
C GLU A 212 -17.50 -33.03 -14.11
N PRO A 213 -18.46 -33.96 -13.93
CA PRO A 213 -18.29 -35.14 -13.09
C PRO A 213 -17.07 -35.98 -13.46
N ASP A 214 -16.80 -36.11 -14.76
CA ASP A 214 -15.85 -37.08 -15.30
C ASP A 214 -14.47 -36.49 -15.67
N SER A 215 -14.30 -35.17 -15.63
CA SER A 215 -13.07 -34.52 -16.10
C SER A 215 -12.45 -33.51 -15.13
N SER A 216 -13.06 -33.26 -13.97
CA SER A 216 -12.68 -32.22 -13.01
C SER A 216 -12.62 -30.79 -13.59
N ALA A 217 -12.97 -30.62 -14.87
CA ALA A 217 -12.88 -29.37 -15.58
C ALA A 217 -14.05 -28.44 -15.22
N TRP A 218 -13.73 -27.19 -14.97
CA TRP A 218 -14.73 -26.14 -14.79
C TRP A 218 -15.14 -25.52 -16.12
N ARG A 219 -16.44 -25.33 -16.30
CA ARG A 219 -17.03 -24.67 -17.47
C ARG A 219 -18.03 -23.61 -17.04
N MET A 220 -17.97 -22.48 -17.71
CA MET A 220 -18.92 -21.38 -17.53
C MET A 220 -20.29 -21.80 -18.08
N HIS A 221 -21.34 -21.67 -17.26
CA HIS A 221 -22.70 -22.08 -17.60
C HIS A 221 -23.65 -20.90 -17.69
N ASP A 222 -23.62 -19.99 -16.73
CA ASP A 222 -24.41 -18.75 -16.79
C ASP A 222 -23.50 -17.55 -16.63
N PHE A 223 -23.79 -16.50 -17.39
CA PHE A 223 -23.18 -15.18 -17.25
C PHE A 223 -24.30 -14.13 -17.23
N ARG A 224 -24.34 -13.31 -16.18
CA ARG A 224 -25.34 -12.26 -15.99
C ARG A 224 -24.62 -10.94 -15.73
N LEU A 225 -24.64 -10.05 -16.72
CA LEU A 225 -24.10 -8.70 -16.55
C LEU A 225 -25.08 -7.88 -15.71
N GLU A 226 -24.61 -7.35 -14.59
CA GLU A 226 -25.42 -6.56 -13.65
C GLU A 226 -25.39 -5.07 -14.02
N HIS A 227 -24.21 -4.56 -14.36
CA HIS A 227 -24.03 -3.21 -14.88
C HIS A 227 -22.72 -3.12 -15.68
N LEU A 228 -22.66 -2.09 -16.52
CA LEU A 228 -21.47 -1.72 -17.27
C LEU A 228 -21.46 -0.20 -17.42
N ASP A 229 -20.35 0.41 -17.03
CA ASP A 229 -20.06 1.82 -17.24
C ASP A 229 -18.89 1.93 -18.21
N ARG A 230 -18.97 2.93 -19.08
CA ARG A 230 -17.87 3.34 -19.95
C ARG A 230 -17.49 4.77 -19.67
N VAL A 231 -16.20 4.99 -19.45
CA VAL A 231 -15.58 6.30 -19.39
C VAL A 231 -14.75 6.49 -20.66
N THR A 232 -15.00 7.57 -21.40
CA THR A 232 -14.11 8.02 -22.47
C THR A 232 -13.65 9.46 -22.25
N GLY A 233 -12.47 9.80 -22.74
CA GLY A 233 -11.95 11.15 -22.66
C GLY A 233 -10.52 11.28 -23.19
N SER A 234 -10.07 12.52 -23.35
CA SER A 234 -8.66 12.84 -23.56
C SER A 234 -7.86 12.60 -22.27
N ALA A 235 -6.56 12.33 -22.41
CA ALA A 235 -5.66 12.33 -21.27
C ALA A 235 -5.74 13.71 -20.57
N GLN A 236 -6.18 13.74 -19.31
CA GLN A 236 -6.25 14.95 -18.50
C GLN A 236 -4.88 15.28 -17.87
N PHE A 237 -4.04 14.25 -17.72
CA PHE A 237 -2.68 14.34 -17.21
C PHE A 237 -1.73 13.73 -18.25
N SER A 238 -0.65 14.44 -18.57
CA SER A 238 0.51 13.91 -19.29
C SER A 238 1.51 13.35 -18.27
N ASP A 239 2.14 12.24 -18.62
CA ASP A 239 3.31 11.76 -17.91
C ASP A 239 4.52 12.32 -18.64
N ASP A 240 5.15 13.33 -18.03
CA ASP A 240 6.34 13.98 -18.55
C ASP A 240 7.61 13.52 -17.79
N SER A 241 7.52 12.46 -16.98
CA SER A 241 8.64 11.96 -16.14
C SER A 241 9.91 11.68 -16.95
N ALA A 242 9.78 11.18 -18.19
CA ALA A 242 10.90 10.97 -19.11
C ALA A 242 11.69 12.25 -19.45
N GLN A 243 11.07 13.43 -19.36
CA GLN A 243 11.72 14.73 -19.59
C GLN A 243 12.56 15.18 -18.38
N PHE A 244 12.25 14.68 -17.19
CA PHE A 244 12.92 15.02 -15.93
C PHE A 244 14.08 14.06 -15.58
N GLY A 245 14.39 13.12 -16.47
CA GLY A 245 15.38 12.07 -16.23
C GLY A 245 14.81 10.96 -15.37
N GLU A 246 14.66 9.75 -15.93
CA GLU A 246 14.20 8.59 -15.19
C GLU A 246 15.28 8.13 -14.20
N HIS A 247 15.08 8.39 -12.90
CA HIS A 247 15.81 7.67 -11.84
C HIS A 247 15.08 6.36 -11.54
N GLU A 248 15.33 5.33 -12.34
CA GLU A 248 14.93 3.97 -11.99
C GLU A 248 15.71 3.52 -10.75
N SER A 249 15.03 3.42 -9.60
CA SER A 249 15.57 2.67 -8.47
C SER A 249 15.57 1.18 -8.85
N PRO A 250 16.70 0.46 -8.72
CA PRO A 250 16.76 -0.95 -9.10
C PRO A 250 15.71 -1.73 -8.32
N ALA A 251 14.73 -2.27 -9.03
CA ALA A 251 13.67 -3.09 -8.46
C ALA A 251 14.27 -4.27 -7.67
N ALA A 252 14.25 -4.18 -6.34
CA ALA A 252 14.56 -5.30 -5.46
C ALA A 252 13.23 -5.94 -5.00
N ALA A 253 13.07 -7.20 -5.37
CA ALA A 253 11.88 -8.00 -5.20
C ALA A 253 11.35 -8.05 -3.75
N SER A 254 10.05 -7.80 -3.62
CA SER A 254 9.11 -8.52 -2.75
C SER A 254 9.45 -8.72 -1.28
N HIS A 255 9.32 -7.68 -0.43
CA HIS A 255 8.94 -7.85 0.99
C HIS A 255 8.26 -6.56 1.49
N PHE A 256 6.99 -6.66 1.87
CA PHE A 256 6.01 -5.57 1.68
C PHE A 256 5.99 -4.47 2.74
N VAL A 257 6.85 -4.50 3.78
CA VAL A 257 6.69 -3.58 4.93
C VAL A 257 8.01 -3.06 5.50
N ALA A 258 9.10 -3.83 5.43
CA ALA A 258 10.40 -3.36 5.88
C ALA A 258 11.03 -2.27 4.98
N TYR A 259 10.39 -1.89 3.86
CA TYR A 259 10.98 -1.25 2.67
C TYR A 259 10.56 0.18 2.34
N PHE A 260 9.70 0.82 3.15
CA PHE A 260 9.22 2.16 2.80
C PHE A 260 10.13 3.28 3.31
N SER A 261 10.33 4.26 2.45
CA SER A 261 10.49 5.67 2.81
C SER A 261 9.13 6.34 2.58
N GLN A 262 8.66 7.21 3.47
CA GLN A 262 7.30 7.80 3.46
C GLN A 262 7.07 8.84 2.33
N GLY A 263 7.94 8.88 1.32
CA GLY A 263 7.85 9.81 0.19
C GLY A 263 8.91 10.90 0.25
N ILE A 264 8.59 12.04 -0.35
CA ILE A 264 9.44 13.22 -0.53
C ILE A 264 8.95 14.30 0.43
N SER A 265 9.87 15.05 1.02
CA SER A 265 9.55 16.24 1.83
C SER A 265 9.76 17.49 0.99
N LEU A 266 8.77 18.38 0.99
CA LEU A 266 8.79 19.67 0.30
C LEU A 266 8.96 20.78 1.34
N ALA A 267 9.92 21.67 1.12
CA ALA A 267 10.11 22.86 1.95
C ALA A 267 10.93 23.89 1.16
N ASP A 268 10.68 25.17 1.36
CA ASP A 268 11.61 26.23 0.96
C ASP A 268 12.70 26.29 2.04
N PHE A 269 13.75 25.47 1.89
CA PHE A 269 14.78 25.34 2.90
C PHE A 269 15.97 26.24 2.66
N ASP A 270 15.94 27.09 1.62
CA ASP A 270 16.93 28.13 1.41
C ASP A 270 16.40 29.57 1.48
N ASN A 271 15.08 29.72 1.64
CA ASN A 271 14.28 30.94 1.80
C ASN A 271 14.28 31.81 0.54
N ASP A 272 14.31 31.20 -0.65
CA ASP A 272 14.22 31.91 -1.92
C ASP A 272 12.78 32.05 -2.45
N GLY A 273 11.82 31.41 -1.78
CA GLY A 273 10.39 31.45 -2.08
C GLY A 273 9.90 30.30 -2.94
N ASP A 274 10.79 29.41 -3.39
CA ASP A 274 10.47 28.23 -4.18
C ASP A 274 10.57 26.96 -3.32
N LEU A 275 9.68 25.98 -3.56
CA LEU A 275 9.74 24.72 -2.83
C LEU A 275 10.87 23.84 -3.35
N ASP A 276 11.72 23.40 -2.44
CA ASP A 276 12.78 22.42 -2.66
C ASP A 276 12.34 20.99 -2.30
N LEU A 277 13.18 20.01 -2.65
CA LEU A 277 12.89 18.60 -2.43
C LEU A 277 13.94 17.94 -1.55
N PHE A 278 13.51 17.24 -0.51
CA PHE A 278 14.34 16.29 0.21
C PHE A 278 13.79 14.88 -0.02
N PHE A 279 14.65 13.97 -0.47
CA PHE A 279 14.35 12.58 -0.78
C PHE A 279 14.93 11.65 0.30
N PRO A 280 14.12 11.25 1.30
CA PRO A 280 14.36 10.10 2.14
C PRO A 280 14.70 8.84 1.35
N GLN A 281 15.82 8.20 1.66
CA GLN A 281 16.21 6.93 1.06
C GLN A 281 16.64 5.93 2.13
N ARG A 282 16.04 4.73 2.10
CA ARG A 282 16.41 3.63 3.00
C ARG A 282 17.71 2.95 2.58
N ASP A 283 17.83 2.60 1.30
CA ASP A 283 18.92 1.74 0.78
C ASP A 283 20.05 2.50 0.11
N ALA A 284 19.93 3.82 0.07
CA ALA A 284 20.92 4.74 -0.46
C ALA A 284 20.91 6.01 0.40
N PRO A 285 21.92 6.89 0.24
CA PRO A 285 21.93 8.17 0.93
C PRO A 285 20.71 9.03 0.55
N ALA A 286 20.17 9.77 1.50
CA ALA A 286 19.17 10.79 1.21
C ALA A 286 19.75 11.87 0.29
N ILE A 287 18.90 12.48 -0.53
CA ILE A 287 19.31 13.50 -1.51
C ILE A 287 18.44 14.74 -1.33
N ALA A 288 19.05 15.91 -1.30
CA ALA A 288 18.38 17.20 -1.35
C ALA A 288 18.55 17.82 -2.74
N TYR A 289 17.48 18.36 -3.29
CA TYR A 289 17.48 19.12 -4.53
C TYR A 289 16.95 20.53 -4.27
N ARG A 290 17.68 21.53 -4.74
CA ARG A 290 17.25 22.92 -4.76
C ARG A 290 16.51 23.22 -6.06
N ASN A 291 15.38 23.92 -5.98
CA ASN A 291 14.67 24.47 -7.13
C ASN A 291 15.30 25.81 -7.54
N ASP A 292 15.55 26.03 -8.83
CA ASP A 292 16.12 27.30 -9.32
C ASP A 292 15.06 28.37 -9.66
N GLY A 293 13.81 28.13 -9.27
CA GLY A 293 12.64 28.97 -9.56
C GLY A 293 12.10 28.86 -10.99
N SER A 294 12.77 28.09 -11.86
CA SER A 294 12.29 27.78 -13.20
C SER A 294 11.58 26.41 -13.30
N GLY A 295 11.47 25.71 -12.16
CA GLY A 295 11.01 24.32 -12.10
C GLY A 295 12.10 23.31 -12.51
N GLN A 296 13.37 23.75 -12.55
CA GLN A 296 14.54 22.88 -12.67
C GLN A 296 15.17 22.68 -11.30
N PHE A 297 15.79 21.52 -11.10
CA PHE A 297 16.32 21.10 -9.81
C PHE A 297 17.81 20.78 -9.91
N GLU A 298 18.61 21.32 -8.98
CA GLU A 298 20.02 20.98 -8.80
C GLU A 298 20.22 20.15 -7.53
N GLU A 299 21.08 19.14 -7.59
CA GLU A 299 21.46 18.34 -6.41
C GLU A 299 22.31 19.20 -5.48
N ALA A 300 21.90 19.32 -4.22
CA ALA A 300 22.47 20.27 -3.25
C ALA A 300 22.86 19.63 -1.90
N THR A 301 22.80 18.31 -1.74
CA THR A 301 23.03 17.59 -0.46
C THR A 301 24.36 17.96 0.19
N ALA A 302 25.44 17.96 -0.59
CA ALA A 302 26.78 18.33 -0.13
C ALA A 302 26.87 19.81 0.27
N ALA A 303 26.31 20.68 -0.56
CA ALA A 303 26.30 22.11 -0.30
C ALA A 303 25.49 22.46 0.98
N LEU A 304 24.48 21.65 1.30
CA LEU A 304 23.64 21.79 2.48
C LEU A 304 24.17 21.08 3.72
N GLY A 305 25.28 20.34 3.63
CA GLY A 305 25.85 19.61 4.77
C GLY A 305 25.08 18.36 5.18
N LEU A 306 24.29 17.77 4.28
CA LEU A 306 23.42 16.61 4.54
C LEU A 306 24.00 15.29 4.01
N GLU A 307 25.29 15.27 3.64
CA GLU A 307 25.97 14.07 3.11
C GLU A 307 26.00 12.91 4.10
N GLY A 308 25.83 11.69 3.58
CA GLY A 308 26.00 10.46 4.35
C GLY A 308 24.80 10.06 5.20
N LEU A 309 23.69 10.79 5.14
CA LEU A 309 22.42 10.39 5.74
C LEU A 309 21.89 9.12 5.06
N THR A 310 21.92 7.99 5.76
CA THR A 310 21.50 6.68 5.22
C THR A 310 20.38 6.08 6.04
N GLY A 311 19.59 5.19 5.44
CA GLY A 311 18.50 4.52 6.14
C GLY A 311 17.35 5.47 6.50
N VAL A 312 17.21 6.57 5.78
CA VAL A 312 16.20 7.61 6.05
C VAL A 312 14.83 7.10 5.63
N ARG A 313 13.90 7.08 6.60
CA ARG A 313 12.51 6.64 6.45
C ARG A 313 11.60 7.82 6.12
N SER A 314 11.77 8.92 6.82
CA SER A 314 10.96 10.12 6.65
C SER A 314 11.73 11.34 7.13
N ALA A 315 11.30 12.50 6.67
CA ALA A 315 11.88 13.78 7.03
C ALA A 315 10.79 14.84 7.12
N TYR A 316 10.95 15.79 8.03
CA TYR A 316 9.97 16.84 8.30
C TYR A 316 10.70 18.15 8.47
N PHE A 317 10.20 19.19 7.77
CA PHE A 317 10.70 20.54 7.92
C PHE A 317 9.76 21.35 8.81
N PHE A 318 10.30 22.01 9.82
CA PHE A 318 9.56 22.80 10.80
C PHE A 318 10.53 23.70 11.56
N ASP A 319 10.04 24.83 12.05
CA ASP A 319 10.81 25.74 12.90
C ASP A 319 10.76 25.23 14.35
N TRP A 320 11.85 24.59 14.82
CA TRP A 320 11.84 23.94 16.15
C TRP A 320 12.27 24.88 17.28
N ASP A 321 12.95 26.00 16.96
CA ASP A 321 13.47 26.94 17.94
C ASP A 321 12.90 28.37 17.83
N ASN A 322 11.89 28.54 16.96
CA ASN A 322 11.15 29.77 16.69
C ASN A 322 12.06 30.89 16.16
N ASP A 323 12.97 30.57 15.25
CA ASP A 323 13.85 31.54 14.60
C ASP A 323 13.42 31.95 13.17
N ASP A 324 12.23 31.50 12.76
CA ASP A 324 11.60 31.68 11.44
C ASP A 324 12.32 30.94 10.28
N ASP A 325 13.35 30.14 10.56
CA ASP A 325 13.96 29.23 9.58
C ASP A 325 13.38 27.81 9.71
N LEU A 326 13.15 27.12 8.58
CA LEU A 326 12.73 25.72 8.62
C LEU A 326 13.92 24.80 8.88
N ASP A 327 13.88 24.12 10.01
CA ASP A 327 14.83 23.09 10.41
C ASP A 327 14.38 21.71 9.95
N LEU A 328 15.25 20.71 10.12
CA LEU A 328 15.03 19.38 9.55
C LEU A 328 15.10 18.28 10.62
N LEU A 329 13.95 17.63 10.84
CA LEU A 329 13.86 16.35 11.55
C LEU A 329 14.03 15.20 10.56
N VAL A 330 14.97 14.29 10.83
CA VAL A 330 15.18 13.07 10.04
C VAL A 330 14.94 11.84 10.90
N LEU A 331 14.01 10.99 10.46
CA LEU A 331 13.76 9.68 11.03
C LEU A 331 14.56 8.65 10.23
N SER A 332 15.61 8.06 10.82
CA SER A 332 16.39 7.01 10.19
C SER A 332 16.23 5.66 10.88
N ALA A 333 16.64 4.59 10.21
CA ALA A 333 16.69 3.25 10.79
C ALA A 333 17.67 3.14 11.99
N GLN A 334 18.60 4.09 12.13
CA GLN A 334 19.64 4.08 13.15
C GLN A 334 19.24 4.92 14.37
N ARG A 335 18.69 6.12 14.14
CA ARG A 335 18.26 7.07 15.18
C ARG A 335 17.44 8.22 14.58
N LEU A 336 16.96 9.10 15.45
CA LEU A 336 16.48 10.42 15.09
C LEU A 336 17.66 11.41 14.90
N PHE A 337 17.53 12.32 13.93
CA PHE A 337 18.39 13.49 13.81
C PHE A 337 17.56 14.77 13.85
N LEU A 338 18.13 15.80 14.45
CA LEU A 338 17.66 17.17 14.37
C LEU A 338 18.77 18.02 13.76
N PHE A 339 18.44 18.67 12.66
CA PHE A 339 19.33 19.53 11.90
C PHE A 339 18.82 20.96 11.97
N GLU A 340 19.63 21.85 12.54
CA GLU A 340 19.31 23.27 12.61
C GLU A 340 19.79 23.97 11.32
N ARG A 341 18.92 24.77 10.73
CA ARG A 341 19.22 25.59 9.57
C ARG A 341 20.17 26.70 9.98
N ARG A 342 21.20 26.89 9.17
CA ARG A 342 22.19 27.95 9.31
C ARG A 342 22.44 28.58 7.95
N LYS A 343 23.14 29.72 7.95
CA LYS A 343 23.48 30.47 6.73
C LYS A 343 24.16 29.64 5.62
N LYS A 344 24.83 28.52 5.94
CA LYS A 344 25.55 27.67 4.99
C LYS A 344 24.91 26.28 4.78
N GLY A 345 23.66 26.09 5.20
CA GLY A 345 22.98 24.79 5.17
C GLY A 345 22.65 24.29 6.57
N PHE A 346 22.59 22.99 6.75
CA PHE A 346 22.12 22.34 7.95
C PHE A 346 23.26 21.87 8.85
N VAL A 347 23.05 21.95 10.17
CA VAL A 347 24.00 21.48 11.18
C VAL A 347 23.32 20.45 12.08
N ASP A 348 23.90 19.25 12.21
CA ASP A 348 23.40 18.23 13.15
C ASP A 348 23.57 18.72 14.60
N VAL A 349 22.45 19.05 15.24
CA VAL A 349 22.40 19.48 16.64
C VAL A 349 21.91 18.39 17.58
N SER A 350 21.69 17.18 17.09
CA SER A 350 21.02 16.09 17.83
C SER A 350 21.66 15.80 19.18
N ALA A 351 22.99 15.82 19.26
CA ALA A 351 23.72 15.56 20.50
C ALA A 351 23.67 16.76 21.47
N ALA A 352 23.71 17.98 20.92
CA ALA A 352 23.68 19.22 21.71
C ALA A 352 22.30 19.44 22.33
N SER A 353 21.24 19.09 21.60
CA SER A 353 19.85 19.17 22.08
C SER A 353 19.42 17.97 22.93
N GLY A 354 20.25 16.92 22.98
CA GLY A 354 19.90 15.64 23.62
C GLY A 354 18.83 14.84 22.86
N PHE A 355 18.49 15.27 21.65
CA PHE A 355 17.54 14.62 20.75
C PHE A 355 17.94 13.19 20.40
N ASP A 356 19.24 12.93 20.28
CA ASP A 356 19.77 11.59 20.00
C ASP A 356 19.63 10.60 21.16
N ARG A 357 19.20 11.07 22.34
CA ARG A 357 18.92 10.23 23.52
C ARG A 357 17.46 9.79 23.61
N LEU A 358 16.59 10.33 22.76
CA LEU A 358 15.18 9.97 22.72
C LEU A 358 15.03 8.52 22.26
N GLN A 359 14.32 7.72 23.05
CA GLN A 359 14.16 6.29 22.77
C GLN A 359 13.01 6.06 21.80
N THR A 360 13.33 5.51 20.64
CA THR A 360 12.37 5.13 19.61
C THR A 360 12.64 3.72 19.10
N SER A 361 11.65 3.10 18.45
CA SER A 361 11.79 1.77 17.87
C SER A 361 10.83 1.63 16.69
N GLY A 362 11.32 1.18 15.54
CA GLY A 362 10.47 1.03 14.36
C GLY A 362 9.99 2.35 13.76
N LEU A 363 10.83 3.38 13.74
CA LEU A 363 10.54 4.70 13.17
C LEU A 363 9.97 4.59 11.74
N ILE A 364 8.80 5.18 11.51
CA ILE A 364 8.17 5.21 10.19
C ILE A 364 7.75 6.63 9.81
N GLY A 365 7.00 7.31 10.65
CA GLY A 365 6.46 8.64 10.36
C GLY A 365 6.41 9.50 11.61
N ALA A 366 6.08 10.77 11.44
CA ALA A 366 5.82 11.70 12.50
C ALA A 366 4.72 12.71 12.10
N ALA A 367 4.20 13.41 13.10
CA ALA A 367 3.33 14.56 12.94
C ALA A 367 3.79 15.66 13.91
N VAL A 368 3.87 16.90 13.45
CA VAL A 368 4.38 18.05 14.22
C VAL A 368 3.22 18.99 14.54
N ALA A 369 3.09 19.41 15.80
CA ALA A 369 2.14 20.43 16.25
C ALA A 369 2.52 20.90 17.66
N ASP A 370 2.06 22.10 18.02
CA ASP A 370 2.07 22.58 19.41
C ASP A 370 0.82 22.02 20.12
N PHE A 371 0.97 20.88 20.82
CA PHE A 371 -0.20 20.17 21.39
C PHE A 371 -0.67 20.76 22.72
N ASN A 372 0.21 21.51 23.40
CA ASN A 372 -0.03 22.06 24.74
C ASN A 372 -0.17 23.59 24.73
N ARG A 373 -0.06 24.22 23.55
CA ARG A 373 -0.12 25.66 23.31
C ARG A 373 0.95 26.46 24.06
N ASP A 374 2.14 25.89 24.25
CA ASP A 374 3.26 26.59 24.86
C ASP A 374 4.04 27.45 23.85
N GLY A 375 3.66 27.40 22.56
CA GLY A 375 4.25 28.14 21.46
C GLY A 375 5.47 27.47 20.87
N LEU A 376 5.82 26.24 21.30
CA LEU A 376 6.90 25.46 20.74
C LEU A 376 6.31 24.25 20.01
N LEU A 377 6.85 23.94 18.82
CA LEU A 377 6.39 22.77 18.08
C LEU A 377 6.92 21.48 18.72
N ASP A 378 5.98 20.58 19.01
CA ASP A 378 6.21 19.23 19.48
C ASP A 378 6.07 18.22 18.33
N PHE A 379 6.41 16.96 18.58
CA PHE A 379 6.23 15.94 17.56
C PHE A 379 5.82 14.59 18.13
N TYR A 380 4.87 13.99 17.42
CA TYR A 380 4.41 12.64 17.64
C TYR A 380 5.07 11.70 16.63
N VAL A 381 5.70 10.63 17.10
CA VAL A 381 6.44 9.66 16.30
C VAL A 381 5.65 8.36 16.18
N CYS A 382 5.34 8.00 14.94
CA CYS A 382 4.75 6.72 14.55
C CYS A 382 5.82 5.64 14.52
N ASN A 383 5.60 4.62 15.34
CA ASN A 383 6.44 3.45 15.47
C ASN A 383 5.69 2.21 14.97
N TYR A 384 6.39 1.42 14.18
CA TYR A 384 5.90 0.19 13.57
C TYR A 384 6.26 -1.03 14.40
N GLY A 385 5.49 -2.12 14.30
CA GLY A 385 5.85 -3.35 15.01
C GLY A 385 7.05 -4.09 14.41
N ASP A 386 7.61 -5.02 15.18
CA ASP A 386 8.70 -5.88 14.71
C ASP A 386 8.18 -6.87 13.64
N PRO A 387 8.55 -6.71 12.36
CA PRO A 387 8.05 -7.56 11.28
C PRO A 387 8.39 -9.05 11.46
N ASN A 388 9.43 -9.37 12.25
CA ASN A 388 9.81 -10.76 12.51
C ASN A 388 8.86 -11.46 13.50
N ASN A 389 8.23 -10.68 14.37
CA ASN A 389 7.27 -11.19 15.34
C ASN A 389 5.83 -11.11 14.82
N GLY A 390 5.59 -10.23 13.83
CA GLY A 390 4.30 -10.04 13.18
C GLY A 390 3.20 -9.51 14.13
N PRO A 391 2.01 -9.17 13.61
CA PRO A 391 0.92 -8.65 14.41
C PRO A 391 0.27 -9.70 15.32
N GLY A 392 0.66 -10.98 15.20
CA GLY A 392 -0.01 -12.09 15.88
C GLY A 392 -1.29 -12.55 15.16
N LEU A 393 -2.07 -13.40 15.84
CA LEU A 393 -3.35 -13.90 15.31
C LEU A 393 -4.50 -12.89 15.54
N ASP A 394 -4.28 -11.90 16.40
CA ASP A 394 -5.16 -10.81 16.78
C ASP A 394 -5.05 -9.61 15.83
N TYR A 395 -5.00 -9.88 14.53
CA TYR A 395 -4.77 -8.90 13.46
C TYR A 395 -5.57 -7.60 13.62
N PHE A 396 -6.87 -7.70 13.90
CA PHE A 396 -7.80 -6.57 13.96
C PHE A 396 -7.76 -5.75 15.26
N ASP A 397 -7.03 -6.22 16.27
CA ASP A 397 -6.82 -5.50 17.53
C ASP A 397 -5.38 -5.72 18.01
N SER A 398 -4.43 -5.77 17.07
CA SER A 398 -3.03 -6.05 17.39
C SER A 398 -2.47 -4.94 18.29
N ARG A 399 -1.98 -5.32 19.47
CA ARG A 399 -1.29 -4.42 20.44
C ARG A 399 0.21 -4.74 20.53
N LYS A 400 0.76 -5.33 19.47
CA LYS A 400 2.13 -5.86 19.42
C LYS A 400 3.08 -4.97 18.62
N GLY A 401 2.65 -3.76 18.28
CA GLY A 401 3.54 -2.75 17.72
C GLY A 401 4.47 -2.19 18.79
N PHE A 402 5.49 -1.45 18.35
CA PHE A 402 6.22 -0.60 19.28
C PHE A 402 5.33 0.56 19.72
N ILE A 403 5.60 1.09 20.91
CA ILE A 403 4.85 2.22 21.44
C ILE A 403 5.17 3.46 20.60
N ASN A 404 4.16 4.17 20.10
CA ASN A 404 4.38 5.49 19.50
C ASN A 404 4.80 6.48 20.61
N LYS A 405 5.46 7.58 20.23
CA LYS A 405 6.04 8.51 21.21
C LYS A 405 5.56 9.93 20.96
N LEU A 406 5.18 10.65 22.02
CA LEU A 406 4.99 12.10 21.98
C LEU A 406 6.20 12.74 22.63
N PHE A 407 6.94 13.56 21.88
CA PHE A 407 8.08 14.30 22.38
C PHE A 407 7.73 15.78 22.48
N GLN A 408 7.78 16.30 23.69
CA GLN A 408 7.52 17.70 23.97
C GLN A 408 8.82 18.51 23.88
N ASN A 409 8.78 19.63 23.16
CA ASN A 409 9.81 20.64 23.16
C ASN A 409 9.74 21.44 24.47
N ALA A 410 10.73 21.25 25.34
CA ALA A 410 10.78 21.92 26.64
C ALA A 410 11.45 23.31 26.54
N GLY A 411 11.78 23.76 25.33
CA GLY A 411 12.53 24.99 25.08
C GLY A 411 14.00 24.88 25.47
N GLY A 412 14.79 25.91 25.11
CA GLY A 412 16.21 25.97 25.43
C GLY A 412 17.02 24.81 24.84
N GLY A 413 16.57 24.28 23.69
CA GLY A 413 17.24 23.21 22.98
C GLY A 413 16.99 21.81 23.55
N LYS A 414 15.86 21.53 24.22
CA LYS A 414 15.64 20.23 24.88
C LYS A 414 14.28 19.64 24.55
N PHE A 415 14.26 18.32 24.41
CA PHE A 415 13.03 17.53 24.27
C PHE A 415 12.86 16.53 25.41
N THR A 416 11.61 16.22 25.74
CA THR A 416 11.25 15.22 26.74
C THR A 416 10.19 14.27 26.21
N ASP A 417 10.24 13.00 26.63
CA ASP A 417 9.20 12.01 26.31
C ASP A 417 7.97 12.29 27.19
N ALA A 418 6.93 12.84 26.58
CA ALA A 418 5.67 13.19 27.23
C ALA A 418 4.61 12.08 27.10
N THR A 419 4.93 10.93 26.47
CA THR A 419 3.94 9.91 26.08
C THR A 419 3.06 9.45 27.24
N ASP A 420 3.65 9.09 28.38
CA ASP A 420 2.88 8.62 29.54
C ASP A 420 2.19 9.79 30.26
N ALA A 421 2.86 10.94 30.34
CA ALA A 421 2.32 12.14 30.97
C ALA A 421 1.07 12.64 30.22
N ALA A 422 1.06 12.58 28.89
CA ALA A 422 -0.06 12.98 28.05
C ALA A 422 -1.18 11.92 27.97
N GLY A 423 -1.10 10.82 28.72
CA GLY A 423 -2.14 9.77 28.72
C GLY A 423 -2.06 8.77 27.56
N LEU A 424 -1.06 8.89 26.68
CA LEU A 424 -0.91 8.04 25.49
C LEU A 424 -0.28 6.67 25.79
N GLY A 425 0.21 6.38 27.00
CA GLY A 425 0.91 5.11 27.29
C GLY A 425 0.07 3.82 27.19
N ALA A 426 -1.26 3.92 27.34
CA ALA A 426 -2.14 2.77 27.56
C ALA A 426 -2.55 2.03 26.26
N ASP A 427 -2.95 2.75 25.21
CA ASP A 427 -3.45 2.19 23.96
C ASP A 427 -2.77 2.80 22.73
N ASN A 428 -1.43 2.87 22.76
CA ASN A 428 -0.64 3.52 21.70
C ASN A 428 0.52 2.67 21.19
N ARG A 429 0.25 1.38 20.96
CA ARG A 429 1.24 0.35 20.60
C ARG A 429 0.77 -0.51 19.43
N ARG A 430 0.12 0.14 18.48
CA ARG A 430 -0.38 -0.45 17.23
C ARG A 430 0.72 -0.43 16.18
N TRP A 431 0.42 -0.91 14.99
CA TRP A 431 1.38 -0.93 13.87
C TRP A 431 1.19 0.31 13.01
N THR A 432 1.82 1.40 13.45
CA THR A 432 1.44 2.75 13.03
C THR A 432 2.24 3.22 11.82
N PHE A 433 1.54 3.71 10.79
CA PHE A 433 2.18 4.30 9.61
C PHE A 433 2.22 5.82 9.65
N ALA A 434 1.09 6.44 10.02
CA ALA A 434 0.91 7.87 9.93
C ALA A 434 0.09 8.40 11.11
N ALA A 435 0.25 9.68 11.39
CA ALA A 435 -0.60 10.42 12.30
C ALA A 435 -0.83 11.82 11.73
N LEU A 436 -1.94 12.45 12.10
CA LEU A 436 -2.28 13.82 11.72
C LEU A 436 -2.84 14.55 12.92
N TRP A 437 -2.44 15.80 13.07
CA TRP A 437 -3.04 16.73 14.01
C TRP A 437 -4.23 17.43 13.38
N LEU A 438 -5.29 17.61 14.14
CA LEU A 438 -6.45 18.42 13.76
C LEU A 438 -7.23 18.86 14.99
N ASP A 439 -8.02 19.91 14.85
CA ASP A 439 -9.04 20.31 15.82
C ASP A 439 -10.41 19.81 15.31
N TYR A 440 -10.79 18.57 15.65
CA TYR A 440 -11.96 17.93 15.02
C TYR A 440 -13.29 18.43 15.57
N ASP A 441 -13.30 18.91 16.81
CA ASP A 441 -14.48 19.41 17.50
C ASP A 441 -14.56 20.93 17.60
N ARG A 442 -13.49 21.64 17.19
CA ARG A 442 -13.36 23.10 17.15
C ARG A 442 -13.32 23.73 18.54
N ASP A 443 -12.74 23.04 19.51
CA ASP A 443 -12.39 23.60 20.81
C ASP A 443 -11.04 24.36 20.78
N GLY A 444 -10.35 24.27 19.65
CA GLY A 444 -9.07 24.89 19.34
C GLY A 444 -7.87 24.04 19.74
N GLU A 445 -8.07 22.96 20.50
CA GLU A 445 -6.99 22.09 20.96
C GLU A 445 -6.65 21.10 19.84
N MET A 446 -5.37 20.81 19.65
CA MET A 446 -4.96 19.86 18.62
C MET A 446 -5.19 18.43 19.11
N ASP A 447 -6.13 17.74 18.47
CA ASP A 447 -6.38 16.31 18.57
C ASP A 447 -5.46 15.53 17.62
N LEU A 448 -5.29 14.24 17.90
CA LEU A 448 -4.37 13.37 17.16
C LEU A 448 -5.09 12.17 16.56
N TYR A 449 -5.16 12.11 15.24
CA TYR A 449 -5.63 10.92 14.53
C TYR A 449 -4.46 10.02 14.12
N VAL A 450 -4.55 8.72 14.41
CA VAL A 450 -3.47 7.74 14.25
C VAL A 450 -3.92 6.59 13.35
N VAL A 451 -3.13 6.34 12.31
CA VAL A 451 -3.42 5.38 11.24
C VAL A 451 -2.57 4.13 11.39
N ASN A 452 -3.22 2.97 11.48
CA ASN A 452 -2.64 1.69 11.85
C ASN A 452 -2.85 0.63 10.76
N ASP A 453 -1.79 -0.11 10.38
CA ASP A 453 -1.89 -1.28 9.50
C ASP A 453 -2.60 -2.46 10.18
N TYR A 454 -2.35 -2.61 11.48
CA TYR A 454 -2.94 -3.66 12.30
C TYR A 454 -3.51 -3.09 13.60
N GLY A 455 -4.76 -3.45 13.90
CA GLY A 455 -5.58 -2.79 14.91
C GLY A 455 -6.45 -1.68 14.30
N PRO A 456 -7.44 -1.15 15.05
CA PRO A 456 -8.22 -0.04 14.57
C PRO A 456 -7.37 1.24 14.49
N ASN A 457 -7.70 2.13 13.56
CA ASN A 457 -7.31 3.54 13.63
C ASN A 457 -7.88 4.18 14.90
N GLN A 458 -7.18 5.19 15.42
CA GLN A 458 -7.49 5.81 16.70
C GLN A 458 -7.57 7.32 16.55
N LEU A 459 -8.47 7.93 17.31
CA LEU A 459 -8.58 9.37 17.47
C LEU A 459 -8.39 9.67 18.94
N PHE A 460 -7.33 10.40 19.26
CA PHE A 460 -7.00 10.85 20.59
C PHE A 460 -7.45 12.30 20.72
N HIS A 461 -8.51 12.52 21.49
CA HIS A 461 -9.02 13.86 21.79
C HIS A 461 -8.19 14.52 22.87
N ASN A 462 -7.75 15.75 22.64
CA ASN A 462 -7.01 16.54 23.60
C ASN A 462 -7.97 17.23 24.57
N THR A 463 -7.85 16.93 25.86
CA THR A 463 -8.78 17.44 26.88
C THR A 463 -8.50 18.89 27.31
N GLY A 464 -7.55 19.56 26.65
CA GLY A 464 -7.21 20.98 26.85
C GLY A 464 -6.21 21.25 27.98
N ASP A 465 -5.74 20.22 28.67
CA ASP A 465 -4.67 20.28 29.67
C ASP A 465 -3.41 19.50 29.25
N GLY A 466 -3.33 19.12 27.97
CA GLY A 466 -2.24 18.32 27.41
C GLY A 466 -2.40 16.81 27.62
N HIS A 467 -3.55 16.35 28.17
CA HIS A 467 -3.91 14.94 28.22
C HIS A 467 -4.81 14.52 27.06
N PHE A 468 -4.66 13.26 26.64
CA PHE A 468 -5.40 12.67 25.54
C PHE A 468 -6.29 11.50 25.96
N GLU A 469 -7.48 11.42 25.35
CA GLU A 469 -8.42 10.31 25.49
C GLU A 469 -8.75 9.66 24.14
N GLU A 470 -8.77 8.32 24.04
CA GLU A 470 -9.14 7.63 22.79
C GLU A 470 -10.68 7.62 22.62
N VAL A 471 -11.16 8.25 21.55
CA VAL A 471 -12.59 8.49 21.31
C VAL A 471 -13.10 8.04 19.93
N ALA A 472 -12.29 7.34 19.11
CA ALA A 472 -12.63 7.05 17.72
C ALA A 472 -13.97 6.32 17.58
N ALA A 473 -14.22 5.35 18.45
CA ALA A 473 -15.46 4.56 18.42
C ALA A 473 -16.70 5.40 18.76
N SER A 474 -16.60 6.34 19.71
CA SER A 474 -17.74 7.17 20.14
C SER A 474 -18.12 8.23 19.13
N VAL A 475 -17.18 8.69 18.31
CA VAL A 475 -17.42 9.72 17.29
C VAL A 475 -17.54 9.15 15.87
N GLY A 476 -17.47 7.83 15.72
CA GLY A 476 -17.62 7.17 14.42
C GLY A 476 -16.38 7.22 13.51
N ALA A 477 -15.22 7.61 14.06
CA ALA A 477 -13.93 7.63 13.36
C ALA A 477 -13.15 6.30 13.47
N GLN A 478 -13.72 5.28 14.11
CA GLN A 478 -13.08 3.97 14.22
C GLN A 478 -13.13 3.21 12.90
N ASP A 479 -11.95 2.94 12.34
CA ASP A 479 -11.77 2.14 11.13
C ASP A 479 -10.84 0.95 11.41
N TYR A 480 -11.25 -0.24 10.98
CA TYR A 480 -10.49 -1.50 11.12
C TYR A 480 -9.77 -1.92 9.84
N GLY A 481 -9.82 -1.07 8.81
CA GLY A 481 -8.99 -1.20 7.63
C GLY A 481 -7.50 -1.15 7.96
N ASN A 482 -6.70 -1.70 7.06
CA ASN A 482 -5.26 -1.64 7.12
C ASN A 482 -4.78 -0.24 6.73
N GLY A 483 -4.80 0.70 7.67
CA GLY A 483 -4.50 2.10 7.41
C GLY A 483 -3.06 2.29 6.93
N MET A 484 -2.89 2.96 5.79
CA MET A 484 -1.59 3.28 5.18
C MET A 484 -1.23 4.77 5.33
N GLY A 485 -2.23 5.63 5.25
CA GLY A 485 -2.08 7.08 5.40
C GLY A 485 -3.45 7.75 5.46
N ALA A 486 -3.50 9.01 5.87
CA ALA A 486 -4.73 9.79 5.90
C ALA A 486 -4.47 11.25 5.53
N SER A 487 -5.54 11.97 5.20
CA SER A 487 -5.54 13.40 4.92
C SER A 487 -6.84 14.03 5.42
N TRP A 488 -6.77 15.32 5.73
CA TRP A 488 -7.91 16.14 6.10
C TRP A 488 -8.11 17.23 5.06
N ALA A 489 -9.35 17.41 4.62
CA ALA A 489 -9.71 18.51 3.72
C ALA A 489 -11.19 18.82 3.87
N ASP A 490 -11.59 20.07 3.69
CA ASP A 490 -13.00 20.43 3.52
C ASP A 490 -13.44 20.00 2.11
N TYR A 491 -13.72 18.70 1.94
CA TYR A 491 -13.92 18.08 0.65
C TYR A 491 -15.26 18.50 0.03
N ASN A 492 -16.26 18.70 0.87
CA ASN A 492 -17.61 19.08 0.44
C ASN A 492 -17.85 20.62 0.50
N ASN A 493 -16.87 21.39 0.96
CA ASN A 493 -16.89 22.85 1.12
C ASN A 493 -18.01 23.32 2.08
N ASP A 494 -18.23 22.60 3.16
CA ASP A 494 -19.20 22.95 4.23
C ASP A 494 -18.54 23.65 5.43
N GLY A 495 -17.21 23.84 5.38
CA GLY A 495 -16.43 24.46 6.43
C GLY A 495 -16.00 23.51 7.55
N TYR A 496 -16.21 22.20 7.39
CA TYR A 496 -15.74 21.15 8.28
C TYR A 496 -14.68 20.31 7.56
N LEU A 497 -13.62 19.94 8.27
CA LEU A 497 -12.61 19.05 7.70
C LEU A 497 -13.14 17.62 7.66
N ASP A 498 -13.11 17.02 6.47
CA ASP A 498 -13.43 15.61 6.23
C ASP A 498 -12.18 14.74 6.36
N LEU A 499 -12.34 13.55 6.96
CA LEU A 499 -11.29 12.55 7.05
C LEU A 499 -11.28 11.64 5.82
N TYR A 500 -10.14 11.57 5.13
CA TYR A 500 -9.87 10.51 4.16
C TYR A 500 -8.76 9.59 4.68
N VAL A 501 -9.06 8.30 4.80
CA VAL A 501 -8.07 7.26 5.14
C VAL A 501 -7.84 6.37 3.92
N SER A 502 -6.58 6.20 3.55
CA SER A 502 -6.17 5.20 2.56
C SER A 502 -5.87 3.88 3.26
N ASN A 503 -6.57 2.84 2.87
CA ASN A 503 -6.41 1.50 3.41
C ASN A 503 -5.76 0.57 2.38
N MET A 504 -4.87 -0.32 2.82
CA MET A 504 -4.41 -1.42 1.99
C MET A 504 -5.59 -2.35 1.72
N HIS A 505 -5.92 -2.50 0.44
CA HIS A 505 -6.93 -3.45 0.02
C HIS A 505 -6.43 -4.89 0.22
N SER A 506 -7.15 -5.69 1.03
CA SER A 506 -6.99 -7.15 1.06
C SER A 506 -8.33 -7.86 0.91
N GLU A 507 -8.40 -8.82 -0.02
CA GLU A 507 -9.62 -9.61 -0.29
C GLU A 507 -10.03 -10.47 0.92
N ALA A 508 -9.06 -10.90 1.74
CA ALA A 508 -9.34 -11.61 2.98
C ALA A 508 -9.88 -10.67 4.07
N GLY A 509 -9.26 -9.50 4.24
CA GLY A 509 -9.71 -8.50 5.22
C GLY A 509 -11.14 -8.04 4.96
N TRP A 510 -11.47 -7.67 3.72
CA TRP A 510 -12.82 -7.23 3.35
C TRP A 510 -13.91 -8.28 3.61
N ARG A 511 -13.64 -9.55 3.30
CA ARG A 511 -14.60 -10.65 3.58
C ARG A 511 -14.83 -10.86 5.08
N VAL A 512 -13.80 -10.64 5.90
CA VAL A 512 -13.90 -10.79 7.37
C VAL A 512 -14.62 -9.59 7.98
N LEU A 513 -14.23 -8.36 7.62
CA LEU A 513 -14.81 -7.13 8.16
C LEU A 513 -16.30 -6.98 7.84
N ASN A 514 -16.74 -7.43 6.65
CA ASN A 514 -18.15 -7.41 6.25
C ASN A 514 -18.93 -8.67 6.63
N SER A 515 -18.32 -9.63 7.32
CA SER A 515 -19.02 -10.83 7.76
C SER A 515 -20.07 -10.44 8.83
N PRO A 516 -21.33 -10.92 8.73
CA PRO A 516 -22.33 -10.73 9.78
C PRO A 516 -21.90 -11.29 11.14
N ASP A 517 -20.95 -12.24 11.14
CA ASP A 517 -20.41 -12.88 12.33
C ASP A 517 -19.23 -12.12 12.94
N TYR A 518 -18.69 -11.10 12.25
CA TYR A 518 -17.62 -10.28 12.79
C TYR A 518 -18.18 -9.34 13.86
N ARG A 519 -17.86 -9.68 15.12
CA ARG A 519 -18.10 -8.82 16.26
C ARG A 519 -16.73 -8.31 16.69
N GLY A 520 -16.44 -7.04 16.41
CA GLY A 520 -15.21 -6.38 16.88
C GLY A 520 -14.95 -6.68 18.37
N SER A 521 -13.69 -6.61 18.79
CA SER A 521 -13.19 -7.19 20.05
C SER A 521 -13.87 -6.74 21.36
N ARG A 522 -14.79 -5.75 21.33
CA ARG A 522 -15.52 -5.27 22.51
C ARG A 522 -16.76 -6.09 22.92
N GLN A 523 -17.21 -7.11 22.17
CA GLN A 523 -18.40 -7.91 22.55
C GLN A 523 -18.14 -9.31 23.13
N GLN A 524 -16.88 -9.68 23.43
CA GLN A 524 -16.54 -11.01 23.97
C GLN A 524 -16.08 -11.03 25.44
N ARG A 525 -16.59 -10.14 26.30
CA ARG A 525 -16.44 -10.29 27.75
C ARG A 525 -17.78 -10.32 28.46
#